data_AF-A0AAN5CHD9-F1
#
_entry.id   AF-A0AAN5CHD9-F1
#
_cell.length_a   1.000
_cell.length_b   1.000
_cell.length_c   1.000
_cell.angle_alpha   90.00
_cell.angle_beta   90.00
_cell.angle_gamma   90.00
#
_symmetry.space_group_name_H-M   'P 1'
#
loop_
_entity.id
_entity.type
_entity.pdbx_description
1 polymer ?
#
loop_
_entity_poly.entity_id
_entity_poly.type
_entity_poly.pdbx_seq_one_letter_code
_entity_poly.pdbx_strand_id
1 'polypeptide(L)' 'FTLLFQANVPCVYSQCGTYPKTARGYVDHLSKYHKSTLMANGIYLECSCGLKVRSTKDYVHGKECDRRSYTLHRIDEE' A
#
# COMPACT_ATOMS: atom_id res chain seq x y z
N PHE A 1 -20.84 -7.29 14.67
CA PHE A 1 -19.38 -7.48 14.57
C PHE A 1 -19.05 -7.83 13.12
N THR A 2 -18.82 -6.82 12.27
CA THR A 2 -18.55 -7.06 10.86
C THR A 2 -17.05 -7.29 10.69
N LEU A 3 -16.68 -8.53 10.38
CA LEU A 3 -15.34 -8.95 10.01
C LEU A 3 -14.95 -8.26 8.69
N LEU A 4 -14.29 -7.11 8.77
CA LEU A 4 -13.56 -6.54 7.63
C LEU A 4 -12.26 -7.34 7.48
N PHE A 5 -12.34 -8.48 6.81
CA PHE A 5 -11.18 -9.19 6.28
C PHE A 5 -10.47 -8.24 5.31
N GLN A 6 -9.43 -7.59 5.81
CA GLN A 6 -8.48 -6.75 5.08
C GLN A 6 -7.83 -7.57 3.96
N ALA A 7 -8.06 -7.22 2.69
CA ALA A 7 -7.26 -7.74 1.57
C ALA A 7 -7.34 -6.95 0.25
N ASN A 8 -8.38 -6.14 0.01
CA ASN A 8 -8.57 -5.46 -1.28
C ASN A 8 -8.53 -3.94 -1.12
N VAL A 9 -7.31 -3.40 -0.94
CA VAL A 9 -7.10 -1.94 -1.01
C VAL A 9 -7.09 -1.56 -2.50
N PRO A 10 -8.07 -0.77 -2.99
CA PRO A 10 -8.05 -0.31 -4.37
C PRO A 10 -6.90 0.67 -4.59
N CYS A 11 -6.38 0.71 -5.81
CA CYS A 11 -5.49 1.79 -6.22
C CYS A 11 -6.16 3.16 -5.99
N VAL A 12 -5.37 4.15 -5.58
CA VAL A 12 -5.80 5.54 -5.35
C VAL A 12 -6.43 6.18 -6.59
N TYR A 13 -6.05 5.70 -7.78
CA TYR A 13 -6.67 6.08 -9.03
C TYR A 13 -7.91 5.21 -9.27
N SER A 14 -9.10 5.75 -8.96
CA SER A 14 -10.38 5.02 -9.09
C SER A 14 -10.64 4.43 -10.49
N GLN A 15 -10.06 5.02 -11.54
CA GLN A 15 -10.17 4.54 -12.92
C GLN A 15 -9.25 3.33 -13.23
N CYS A 16 -8.33 2.99 -12.34
CA CYS A 16 -7.38 1.90 -12.55
C CYS A 16 -8.03 0.51 -12.34
N GLY A 17 -8.96 0.39 -11.40
CA GLY A 17 -9.61 -0.89 -11.08
C GLY A 17 -8.67 -2.00 -10.58
N THR A 18 -7.41 -1.68 -10.27
CA THR A 18 -6.43 -2.65 -9.78
C THR A 18 -6.46 -2.72 -8.25
N TYR A 19 -6.38 -3.95 -7.73
CA TYR A 19 -6.37 -4.25 -6.29
C TYR A 19 -5.07 -4.99 -5.96
N PRO A 20 -4.01 -4.26 -5.62
CA PRO A 20 -2.74 -4.87 -5.30
C PRO A 20 -2.88 -5.73 -4.04
N LYS A 21 -2.48 -7.00 -4.10
CA LYS A 21 -2.59 -7.91 -2.95
C LYS A 21 -1.52 -7.70 -1.88
N THR A 22 -0.47 -6.94 -2.18
CA THR A 22 0.64 -6.67 -1.27
C THR A 22 1.02 -5.21 -1.34
N ALA A 23 1.58 -4.66 -0.25
CA ALA A 23 2.05 -3.29 -0.22
C ALA A 23 3.11 -3.03 -1.31
N ARG A 24 4.03 -3.97 -1.55
CA ARG A 24 4.97 -3.86 -2.68
C ARG A 24 4.28 -3.86 -4.02
N GLY A 25 3.31 -4.76 -4.22
CA GLY A 25 2.52 -4.78 -5.44
C GLY A 25 1.83 -3.43 -5.66
N TYR A 26 1.39 -2.78 -4.58
CA TYR A 26 0.79 -1.45 -4.65
C TYR A 26 1.80 -0.39 -5.09
N VAL A 27 2.97 -0.32 -4.46
CA VAL A 27 3.98 0.69 -4.83
C VAL A 27 4.55 0.44 -6.23
N ASP A 28 4.81 -0.82 -6.60
CA ASP A 28 5.27 -1.21 -7.92
C ASP A 28 4.24 -0.86 -8.99
N HIS A 29 2.96 -1.14 -8.72
CA HIS A 29 1.85 -0.74 -9.59
C HIS A 29 1.78 0.78 -9.76
N LEU A 30 1.82 1.54 -8.68
CA LEU A 30 1.77 3.00 -8.72
C LEU A 30 2.95 3.60 -9.51
N SER A 31 4.14 3.04 -9.32
CA SER A 31 5.35 3.46 -10.03
C SER A 31 5.29 3.11 -11.52
N LYS A 32 4.88 1.89 -11.88
CA LYS A 32 4.86 1.42 -13.28
C LYS A 32 3.71 1.99 -14.10
N TYR A 33 2.51 2.04 -13.54
CA TYR A 33 1.30 2.39 -14.27
C TYR A 33 0.93 3.87 -14.13
N HIS A 34 1.19 4.47 -12.96
CA HIS A 34 0.85 5.86 -12.69
C HIS A 34 2.06 6.78 -12.65
N LYS A 35 3.29 6.25 -12.78
CA LYS A 35 4.55 7.01 -12.63
C LYS A 35 4.54 7.85 -11.36
N SER A 36 3.92 7.33 -10.30
CA SER A 36 3.62 8.05 -9.08
C SER A 36 4.06 7.26 -7.86
N THR A 37 4.24 7.95 -6.73
CA THR A 37 4.67 7.35 -5.47
C THR A 37 3.59 7.54 -4.41
N LEU A 38 3.66 6.74 -3.35
CA LEU A 38 2.73 6.87 -2.23
C LEU A 38 2.76 8.30 -1.67
N MET A 39 3.97 8.84 -1.45
CA MET A 39 4.16 10.21 -0.99
C MET A 39 3.59 11.26 -1.95
N ALA A 40 3.73 11.07 -3.26
CA ALA A 40 3.14 12.00 -4.25
C ALA A 40 1.61 12.05 -4.21
N ASN A 41 0.98 11.00 -3.68
CA ASN A 41 -0.48 10.95 -3.49
C ASN A 41 -0.88 11.26 -2.04
N GLY A 42 0.06 11.69 -1.18
CA GLY A 42 -0.22 11.93 0.23
C GLY A 42 -0.72 10.66 0.93
N ILE A 43 -0.19 9.49 0.58
CA ILE A 43 -0.55 8.20 1.22
C ILE A 43 0.70 7.47 1.70
N TYR A 44 0.53 6.56 2.65
CA TYR A 44 1.51 5.55 3.03
C TYR A 44 0.83 4.22 3.31
N LEU A 45 1.58 3.12 3.20
CA LEU A 45 1.07 1.79 3.50
C LEU A 45 1.62 1.34 4.84
N GLU A 46 0.79 0.84 5.74
CA GLU A 46 1.21 0.25 7.00
C GLU A 46 1.01 -1.27 6.91
N CYS A 47 2.10 -2.02 7.04
CA CYS A 47 2.01 -3.47 7.12
C CYS A 47 1.56 -3.90 8.51
N SER A 48 0.86 -5.04 8.64
CA SER A 48 0.41 -5.56 9.93
C SER A 48 1.53 -5.93 10.92
N CYS A 49 2.80 -5.82 10.54
CA CYS A 49 3.96 -5.89 11.42
C CYS A 49 4.30 -4.55 12.10
N GLY A 50 3.64 -3.45 11.72
CA GLY A 50 3.91 -2.09 12.18
C GLY A 50 4.86 -1.28 11.29
N LEU A 51 5.33 -1.84 10.17
CA LEU A 51 6.21 -1.12 9.25
C LEU A 51 5.40 -0.17 8.35
N LYS A 52 5.79 1.11 8.34
CA LYS A 52 5.26 2.13 7.43
C LYS A 52 6.10 2.20 6.15
N VAL A 53 5.50 1.81 5.04
CA VAL A 53 6.07 1.86 3.70
C VAL A 53 5.65 3.17 3.04
N ARG A 54 6.64 4.04 2.77
CA ARG A 54 6.44 5.31 2.06
C ARG A 54 6.97 5.26 0.64
N SER A 55 7.96 4.40 0.38
CA SER A 55 8.56 4.23 -0.94
C SER A 55 8.93 2.77 -1.21
N THR A 56 9.24 2.45 -2.47
CA THR A 56 9.78 1.15 -2.87
C THR A 56 11.08 0.79 -2.15
N LYS A 57 11.86 1.81 -1.72
CA LYS A 57 13.11 1.66 -0.99
C LYS A 57 12.92 1.23 0.47
N ASP A 58 11.80 1.58 1.10
CA ASP A 58 11.45 1.12 2.45
C ASP A 58 11.09 -0.38 2.48
N TYR A 59 10.88 -0.97 1.30
CA TYR A 59 10.47 -2.36 1.16
C TYR A 59 11.67 -3.33 1.18
N VAL A 60 12.51 -3.25 2.22
CA VAL A 60 13.44 -4.35 2.59
C VAL A 60 12.67 -5.50 3.28
N HIS A 61 11.47 -5.19 3.76
CA HIS A 61 10.64 -6.03 4.61
C HIS A 61 9.91 -7.20 3.89
N GLY A 62 9.98 -7.26 2.56
CA GLY A 62 9.24 -8.23 1.75
C GLY A 62 9.70 -9.68 1.82
N LYS A 63 10.92 -9.95 2.29
CA LYS A 63 11.43 -11.32 2.45
C LYS A 63 11.12 -11.92 3.82
N GLU A 64 10.92 -11.09 4.84
CA GLU A 64 10.73 -11.53 6.23
C GLU A 64 9.29 -11.39 6.74
N CYS A 65 8.45 -10.61 6.05
CA CYS A 65 7.06 -10.44 6.43
C CYS A 65 6.16 -11.41 5.66
N ASP A 66 5.84 -12.54 6.27
CA ASP A 66 4.84 -13.50 5.76
C ASP A 66 3.41 -12.93 5.81
N ARG A 67 3.21 -11.81 6.53
CA ARG A 67 1.92 -11.12 6.61
C ARG A 67 1.62 -10.40 5.30
N ARG A 68 0.70 -10.98 4.52
CA ARG A 68 0.17 -10.40 3.27
C ARG A 68 -0.77 -9.21 3.48
N SER A 69 -1.06 -8.85 4.72
CA SER A 69 -2.00 -7.79 5.07
C SER A 69 -1.30 -6.45 5.25
N TYR A 70 -1.92 -5.41 4.68
CA TYR A 70 -1.48 -4.03 4.81
C TYR A 70 -2.69 -3.09 4.77
N THR A 71 -2.54 -1.93 5.38
CA THR A 71 -3.53 -0.85 5.46
C THR A 71 -2.99 0.36 4.69
N LEU A 72 -3.87 1.10 4.03
CA LEU A 72 -3.51 2.36 3.38
C LEU A 72 -3.96 3.53 4.26
N HIS A 73 -3.05 4.45 4.52
CA HIS A 73 -3.29 5.66 5.30
C HIS A 73 -3.04 6.89 4.42
N ARG A 74 -3.81 7.95 4.65
CA ARG A 74 -3.55 9.27 4.07
C ARG A 74 -2.67 10.05 5.03
N ILE A 75 -1.78 10.88 4.48
CA ILE A 75 -0.85 11.75 5.21
C ILE A 75 -1.56 13.05 5.64
N ASP A 76 -2.76 13.33 5.10
CA ASP A 76 -3.52 14.58 5.24
C ASP A 76 -4.21 14.80 6.61
N GLU A 77 -3.70 14.21 7.70
CA GLU A 77 -4.21 14.44 9.06
C GLU A 77 -3.05 14.81 10.01
N GLU A 78 -2.43 15.97 9.78
CA GLU A 78 -1.68 16.74 10.79
C GLU A 78 -2.08 18.22 10.72
#